data_AF-A0A2N3VRK8-F1
#
_entry.id   AF-A0A2N3VRK8-F1
#
_cell.length_a   1.000
_cell.length_b   1.000
_cell.length_c   1.000
_cell.angle_alpha   90.00
_cell.angle_beta   90.00
_cell.angle_gamma   90.00
#
_symmetry.space_group_name_H-M   'P 1'
#
loop_
_entity.id
_entity.type
_entity.pdbx_description
1 polymer ?
#
loop_
_entity_poly.entity_id
_entity_poly.type
_entity_poly.pdbx_seq_one_letter_code
_entity_poly.pdbx_strand_id
1 'polypeptide(L)'
;MIETSLLPGDPTELRLRIAYVDELCDTPDADTLERWDVTVVHRRRVHDDRRCPAESSECGTDACPAYALQDAAVGSMTFYRVHLDRGRNAYAALADESEDLYEIAQVLLDPATGYYAEEVGELLEYSGSALGSATSWAMKAVR
;
A
#
# COMPACT_ATOMS: atom_id res chain seq x y z
N MET A 1 16.19 9.29 -23.73
CA MET A 1 16.96 8.68 -22.63
C MET A 1 16.05 8.66 -21.43
N ILE A 2 15.57 7.48 -21.03
CA ILE A 2 14.87 7.32 -19.76
C ILE A 2 15.99 7.24 -18.73
N GLU A 3 16.11 8.22 -17.85
CA GLU A 3 16.92 8.07 -16.65
C GLU A 3 16.36 6.84 -15.93
N THR A 4 17.10 5.74 -16.01
CA THR A 4 17.00 4.65 -15.06
C THR A 4 17.35 5.27 -13.72
N SER A 5 16.35 5.77 -13.00
CA SER A 5 16.44 5.97 -11.56
C SER A 5 16.83 4.61 -11.00
N LEU A 6 18.15 4.41 -10.81
CA LEU A 6 18.69 3.31 -10.04
C LEU A 6 17.94 3.36 -8.71
N LEU A 7 17.11 2.35 -8.46
CA LEU A 7 16.42 2.21 -7.18
C LEU A 7 17.46 2.44 -6.07
N PRO A 8 17.16 3.26 -5.05
CA PRO A 8 18.18 3.85 -4.17
C PRO A 8 18.69 2.85 -3.11
N GLY A 9 19.08 1.63 -3.52
CA GLY A 9 19.57 0.60 -2.61
C GLY A 9 19.40 -0.82 -3.14
N ASP A 10 19.93 -1.77 -2.39
CA ASP A 10 19.69 -3.19 -2.58
C ASP A 10 18.19 -3.48 -2.35
N PRO A 11 17.46 -4.08 -3.30
CA PRO A 11 16.04 -4.38 -3.14
C PRO A 11 15.74 -5.31 -1.94
N THR A 12 16.73 -6.05 -1.43
CA THR A 12 16.57 -6.87 -0.21
C THR A 12 16.49 -6.04 1.09
N GLU A 13 16.88 -4.77 1.04
CA GLU A 13 16.82 -3.82 2.16
C GLU A 13 15.50 -3.04 2.22
N LEU A 14 14.64 -3.22 1.22
CA LEU A 14 13.30 -2.63 1.18
C LEU A 14 12.39 -3.32 2.21
N ARG A 15 11.62 -2.51 2.93
CA ARG A 15 10.61 -2.94 3.89
C ARG A 15 9.29 -2.24 3.59
N LEU A 16 8.19 -2.96 3.81
CA LEU A 16 6.86 -2.38 3.75
C LEU A 16 6.44 -1.94 5.15
N ARG A 17 5.99 -0.69 5.27
CA ARG A 17 5.31 -0.18 6.46
C ARG A 17 3.85 0.03 6.10
N ILE A 18 2.98 -0.78 6.67
CA ILE A 18 1.54 -0.75 6.43
C ILE A 18 0.90 -0.02 7.60
N ALA A 19 0.16 1.05 7.31
CA ALA A 19 -0.63 1.77 8.30
C ALA A 19 -2.11 1.68 7.91
N TYR A 20 -2.95 1.30 8.87
CA TYR A 20 -4.38 1.50 8.74
C TYR A 20 -4.65 2.99 8.93
N VAL A 21 -5.40 3.59 8.00
CA VAL A 21 -5.76 4.99 8.06
C VAL A 21 -7.27 5.06 8.15
N ASP A 22 -7.78 5.48 9.31
CA ASP A 22 -9.21 5.58 9.61
C ASP A 22 -9.86 6.81 8.94
N GLU A 23 -9.34 7.26 7.79
CA GLU A 23 -9.78 8.49 7.11
C GLU A 23 -11.22 8.41 6.59
N LEU A 24 -11.77 7.20 6.48
CA LEU A 24 -13.14 6.97 6.04
C LEU A 24 -14.14 6.87 7.19
N CYS A 25 -13.72 6.93 8.47
CA CYS A 25 -14.62 6.66 9.60
C CYS A 25 -15.84 7.58 9.69
N ASP A 26 -15.70 8.83 9.25
CA ASP A 26 -16.76 9.82 9.25
C ASP A 26 -17.56 9.85 7.92
N THR A 27 -17.22 8.99 6.96
CA THR A 27 -17.94 8.91 5.67
C THR A 27 -19.05 7.86 5.74
N PRO A 28 -20.11 8.00 4.91
CA PRO A 28 -21.12 6.94 4.76
C PRO A 28 -20.57 5.60 4.25
N ASP A 29 -19.33 5.60 3.77
CA ASP A 29 -18.66 4.46 3.16
C ASP A 29 -17.77 3.70 4.16
N ALA A 30 -17.61 4.17 5.41
CA ALA A 30 -16.75 3.59 6.45
C ALA A 30 -16.93 2.08 6.66
N ASP A 31 -18.18 1.62 6.59
CA ASP A 31 -18.52 0.21 6.79
C ASP A 31 -18.21 -0.63 5.54
N THR A 32 -18.20 -0.03 4.36
CA THR A 32 -18.02 -0.70 3.06
C THR A 32 -16.57 -0.63 2.56
N LEU A 33 -15.85 0.45 2.87
CA LEU A 33 -14.50 0.71 2.40
C LEU A 33 -13.53 0.97 3.55
N GLU A 34 -12.40 0.29 3.50
CA GLU A 34 -11.26 0.57 4.38
C GLU A 34 -10.06 1.04 3.55
N ARG A 35 -9.49 2.19 3.91
CA ARG A 35 -8.28 2.71 3.28
C ARG A 35 -7.03 2.35 4.09
N TRP A 36 -6.00 1.93 3.37
CA TRP A 36 -4.73 1.50 3.93
C TRP A 36 -3.60 2.19 3.18
N ASP A 37 -2.84 3.02 3.88
CA ASP A 37 -1.65 3.65 3.30
C ASP A 37 -0.41 2.80 3.60
N VAL A 38 0.30 2.44 2.54
CA VAL A 38 1.49 1.60 2.58
C VAL A 38 2.66 2.46 2.14
N THR A 39 3.64 2.61 3.02
CA THR A 39 4.91 3.27 2.70
C THR A 39 5.97 2.21 2.45
N VAL A 40 6.66 2.31 1.31
CA VAL A 40 7.88 1.54 1.06
C VAL A 40 9.02 2.31 1.69
N VAL A 41 9.69 1.69 2.66
CA VAL A 41 10.84 2.28 3.34
C VAL A 41 12.11 1.51 3.00
N HIS A 42 13.19 2.25 2.79
CA HIS A 42 14.53 1.71 2.64
C HIS A 42 15.31 1.98 3.92
N ARG A 43 15.83 0.92 4.55
CA ARG A 43 16.60 1.05 5.78
C ARG A 43 18.07 1.24 5.43
N ARG A 44 18.59 2.44 5.63
CA ARG A 44 19.99 2.78 5.38
C ARG A 44 20.77 2.98 6.68
N ARG A 45 22.07 2.66 6.66
CA ARG A 45 23.00 3.10 7.70
C ARG A 45 23.39 4.55 7.43
N VAL A 46 23.17 5.41 8.41
CA VAL A 46 23.60 6.82 8.37
C VAL A 46 24.58 7.05 9.49
N HIS A 47 25.73 7.62 9.15
CA HIS A 47 26.71 8.03 10.13
C HIS A 47 26.31 9.38 10.72
N ASP A 48 26.19 9.46 12.05
CA ASP A 48 26.03 10.73 12.75
C ASP A 48 27.41 11.20 13.22
N ASP A 49 28.03 12.11 12.46
CA ASP A 49 29.38 12.64 12.76
C ASP A 49 29.48 13.20 14.19
N ARG A 50 28.38 13.69 14.77
CA ARG A 50 28.36 14.23 16.14
C ARG A 50 28.49 13.16 17.22
N ARG A 51 28.15 11.91 16.89
CA ARG A 51 28.25 10.75 17.79
C ARG A 51 29.50 9.92 17.51
N CYS A 52 30.29 10.31 16.51
CA CYS A 52 31.51 9.60 16.18
C CYS A 52 32.57 9.88 17.24
N PRO A 53 33.15 8.83 17.87
CA PRO A 53 34.26 9.02 18.79
C PRO A 53 35.58 9.38 18.09
N ALA A 54 35.63 9.29 16.76
CA ALA A 54 36.80 9.70 15.98
C ALA A 54 36.75 11.21 15.67
N GLU A 55 37.83 11.92 15.96
CA GLU A 55 37.97 13.35 15.65
C GLU A 55 38.30 13.65 14.17
N SER A 56 38.56 12.62 13.35
CA SER A 56 38.93 12.76 11.94
C SER A 56 37.92 12.11 10.99
N SER A 57 37.78 12.69 9.79
CA SER A 57 36.72 12.46 8.79
C SER A 57 36.67 11.08 8.13
N GLU A 58 37.40 10.09 8.64
CA GLU A 58 37.43 8.73 8.08
C GLU A 58 37.15 7.72 9.19
N CYS A 59 35.87 7.63 9.55
CA CYS A 59 35.39 6.53 10.36
C CYS A 59 35.31 5.26 9.49
N GLY A 60 36.43 4.56 9.34
CA GLY A 60 36.53 3.33 8.54
C GLY A 60 36.09 2.05 9.26
N THR A 61 35.39 2.14 10.39
CA THR A 61 34.95 0.96 11.15
C THR A 61 33.46 0.68 10.94
N ASP A 62 33.14 -0.49 10.40
CA ASP A 62 31.75 -0.96 10.20
C ASP A 62 30.98 -1.16 11.51
N ALA A 63 31.69 -1.11 12.64
CA ALA A 63 31.18 -1.24 14.00
C ALA A 63 31.13 0.11 14.76
N CYS A 64 31.31 1.25 14.09
CA CYS A 64 31.25 2.54 14.76
C CYS A 64 29.86 2.78 15.37
N PRO A 65 29.78 3.18 16.66
CA PRO A 65 28.51 3.44 17.34
C PRO A 65 27.75 4.66 16.77
N ALA A 66 28.40 5.47 15.93
CA ALA A 66 27.78 6.61 15.24
C ALA A 66 26.90 6.20 14.06
N TYR A 67 27.01 4.96 13.57
CA TYR A 67 26.09 4.46 12.56
C TYR A 67 24.73 4.14 13.20
N ALA A 68 23.71 4.89 12.81
CA ALA A 68 22.33 4.61 13.13
C ALA A 68 21.60 4.03 11.91
N LEU A 69 20.65 3.12 12.16
CA LEU A 69 19.71 2.69 11.14
C LEU A 69 18.61 3.75 11.02
N GLN A 70 18.42 4.26 9.81
CA GLN A 70 17.36 5.18 9.47
C GLN A 70 16.49 4.58 8.37
N ASP A 71 15.18 4.54 8.61
CA ASP A 71 14.21 4.20 7.59
C ASP A 71 13.88 5.48 6.79
N ALA A 72 14.13 5.46 5.48
CA ALA A 72 13.78 6.54 4.55
C ALA A 72 12.62 6.08 3.65
N ALA A 73 11.56 6.87 3.54
CA ALA A 73 10.48 6.59 2.59
C ALA A 73 11.01 6.74 1.16
N VAL A 74 10.82 5.69 0.35
CA VAL A 74 11.23 5.63 -1.05
C VAL A 74 10.05 5.47 -2.01
N GLY A 75 8.85 5.26 -1.47
CA GLY A 75 7.60 5.23 -2.21
C GLY A 75 6.39 5.07 -1.29
N SER A 76 5.21 5.29 -1.85
CA SER A 76 3.92 5.13 -1.17
C SER A 76 2.91 4.46 -2.07
N MET A 77 1.90 3.84 -1.49
CA MET A 77 0.79 3.22 -2.19
C MET A 77 -0.45 3.25 -1.30
N THR A 78 -1.63 3.36 -1.90
CA THR A 78 -2.89 3.33 -1.17
C THR A 78 -3.69 2.11 -1.61
N PHE A 79 -4.15 1.33 -0.63
CA PHE A 79 -4.97 0.14 -0.81
C PHE A 79 -6.36 0.42 -0.28
N TYR A 80 -7.36 -0.06 -1.01
CA TYR A 80 -8.74 -0.04 -0.57
C TYR A 80 -9.19 -1.49 -0.41
N ARG A 81 -9.63 -1.84 0.80
CA ARG A 81 -10.30 -3.11 1.06
C ARG A 81 -11.81 -2.85 0.99
N VAL A 82 -12.48 -3.65 0.18
CA VAL A 82 -13.91 -3.52 -0.08
C VAL A 82 -14.65 -4.65 0.60
N HIS A 83 -15.68 -4.32 1.36
CA HIS A 83 -16.55 -5.29 2.02
C HIS A 83 -17.88 -5.34 1.29
N LEU A 84 -18.18 -6.49 0.69
CA LEU A 84 -19.40 -6.68 -0.12
C LEU A 84 -20.60 -7.09 0.76
N ASP A 85 -20.35 -7.55 1.97
CA ASP A 85 -21.33 -8.12 2.89
C ASP A 85 -21.88 -7.11 3.92
N ARG A 86 -21.37 -5.88 3.94
CA ARG A 86 -21.71 -4.86 4.95
C ARG A 86 -21.69 -3.45 4.38
N GLY A 87 -22.36 -2.56 5.09
CA GLY A 87 -22.51 -1.16 4.72
C GLY A 87 -23.43 -0.96 3.51
N ARG A 88 -23.07 -0.03 2.63
CA ARG A 88 -23.82 0.31 1.41
C ARG A 88 -23.27 -0.43 0.18
N ASN A 89 -23.96 -0.26 -0.95
CA ASN A 89 -23.57 -0.81 -2.24
C ASN A 89 -22.10 -0.46 -2.56
N ALA A 90 -21.26 -1.49 -2.76
CA ALA A 90 -19.83 -1.30 -2.91
C ALA A 90 -19.45 -0.55 -4.19
N TYR A 91 -20.19 -0.75 -5.30
CA TYR A 91 -19.99 0.05 -6.51
C TYR A 91 -20.15 1.54 -6.23
N ALA A 92 -21.22 1.92 -5.53
CA ALA A 92 -21.47 3.30 -5.15
C ALA A 92 -20.39 3.84 -4.19
N ALA A 93 -19.96 3.03 -3.22
CA ALA A 93 -18.91 3.43 -2.28
C ALA A 93 -17.56 3.69 -2.99
N LEU A 94 -17.16 2.82 -3.92
CA LEU A 94 -15.95 3.03 -4.72
C LEU A 94 -16.07 4.28 -5.60
N ALA A 95 -17.24 4.49 -6.20
CA ALA A 95 -17.50 5.60 -7.09
C ALA A 95 -17.46 6.96 -6.36
N ASP A 96 -18.00 7.01 -5.15
CA ASP A 96 -18.04 8.22 -4.32
C ASP A 96 -16.64 8.61 -3.80
N GLU A 97 -15.78 7.62 -3.52
CA GLU A 97 -14.44 7.84 -2.98
C GLU A 97 -13.46 8.43 -4.02
N SER A 98 -13.40 7.87 -5.25
CA SER A 98 -12.56 8.46 -6.31
C SER A 98 -12.90 7.98 -7.73
N GLU A 99 -12.51 8.77 -8.73
CA GLU A 99 -12.66 8.43 -10.15
C GLU A 99 -11.90 7.15 -10.54
N ASP A 100 -10.68 6.94 -10.04
CA ASP A 100 -9.93 5.71 -10.31
C ASP A 100 -10.64 4.47 -9.75
N LEU A 101 -11.25 4.60 -8.56
CA LEU A 101 -12.03 3.51 -7.97
C LEU A 101 -13.35 3.29 -8.70
N TYR A 102 -13.96 4.34 -9.25
CA TYR A 102 -15.11 4.22 -10.13
C TYR A 102 -14.78 3.42 -11.39
N GLU A 103 -13.63 3.67 -12.03
CA GLU A 103 -13.18 2.90 -13.19
C GLU A 103 -12.97 1.42 -12.85
N ILE A 104 -12.36 1.14 -11.69
CA ILE A 104 -12.19 -0.23 -11.20
C ILE A 104 -13.55 -0.88 -10.89
N ALA A 105 -14.47 -0.16 -10.25
CA ALA A 105 -15.80 -0.65 -9.91
C ALA A 105 -16.61 -1.04 -11.15
N GLN A 106 -16.52 -0.26 -12.24
CA GLN A 106 -17.17 -0.59 -13.51
C GLN A 106 -16.72 -1.91 -14.12
N VAL A 107 -15.46 -2.29 -13.90
CA VAL A 107 -14.92 -3.54 -14.43
C VAL A 107 -15.28 -4.72 -13.55
N LEU A 108 -15.30 -4.53 -12.22
CA LEU A 108 -15.39 -5.63 -11.27
C LEU A 108 -16.80 -5.88 -10.74
N LEU A 109 -17.61 -4.84 -10.57
CA LEU A 109 -18.84 -4.89 -9.79
C LEU A 109 -20.07 -4.61 -10.65
N ASP A 110 -21.15 -5.32 -10.36
CA ASP A 110 -22.48 -5.01 -10.88
C ASP A 110 -23.02 -3.74 -10.19
N PRO A 111 -23.38 -2.67 -10.93
CA PRO A 111 -23.81 -1.41 -10.32
C PRO A 111 -25.10 -1.52 -9.50
N ALA A 112 -26.01 -2.43 -9.86
CA ALA A 112 -27.31 -2.55 -9.23
C ALA A 112 -27.22 -3.24 -7.87
N THR A 113 -26.38 -4.27 -7.77
CA THR A 113 -26.25 -5.13 -6.61
C THR A 113 -25.06 -4.75 -5.73
N GLY A 114 -24.00 -4.18 -6.32
CA GLY A 114 -22.75 -3.85 -5.64
C GLY A 114 -21.86 -5.05 -5.37
N TYR A 115 -22.22 -6.24 -5.88
CA TYR A 115 -21.39 -7.44 -5.82
C TYR A 115 -20.58 -7.59 -7.10
N TYR A 116 -19.72 -8.60 -7.18
CA TYR A 116 -19.04 -8.92 -8.43
C TYR A 116 -20.02 -9.12 -9.58
N ALA A 117 -19.66 -8.59 -10.75
CA ALA A 117 -20.30 -9.01 -11.99
C ALA A 117 -20.16 -10.54 -12.14
N GLU A 118 -21.18 -11.19 -12.71
CA GLU A 118 -21.27 -12.66 -12.80
C GLU A 118 -20.01 -13.25 -13.45
N GLU A 119 -19.52 -12.62 -14.52
CA GLU A 119 -18.32 -13.05 -15.25
C GLU A 119 -17.05 -12.97 -14.39
N VAL A 120 -16.97 -11.99 -13.48
CA VAL A 120 -15.84 -11.80 -12.57
C VAL A 120 -15.94 -12.76 -11.38
N GLY A 121 -17.16 -12.98 -10.88
CA GLY A 121 -17.45 -13.95 -9.81
C GLY A 121 -17.00 -15.35 -10.20
N GLU A 122 -17.33 -15.80 -11.42
CA GLU A 122 -16.92 -17.12 -11.93
C GLU A 122 -15.40 -17.28 -12.04
N LEU A 123 -14.68 -16.23 -12.48
CA LEU A 123 -13.21 -16.23 -12.56
C LEU A 123 -12.55 -16.29 -11.18
N LEU A 124 -13.15 -15.65 -10.19
CA LEU A 124 -12.67 -15.68 -8.81
C LEU A 124 -12.98 -17.00 -8.11
N GLU A 125 -14.14 -17.61 -8.36
CA GLU A 125 -14.45 -18.97 -7.88
C GLU A 125 -13.47 -20.01 -8.43
N TYR A 126 -13.07 -19.86 -9.70
CA TYR A 126 -12.00 -20.67 -10.30
C TYR A 126 -10.64 -20.49 -9.59
N SER A 127 -10.37 -19.29 -9.05
CA SER A 127 -9.18 -18.96 -8.26
C SER A 127 -9.28 -19.41 -6.79
N GLY A 128 -10.50 -19.67 -6.31
CA GLY A 128 -10.85 -19.98 -4.92
C GLY A 128 -10.48 -21.37 -4.41
N SER A 129 -9.93 -22.25 -5.26
CA SER A 129 -9.39 -23.54 -4.78
C SER A 129 -8.11 -23.41 -3.95
N ALA A 130 -7.49 -22.22 -3.88
CA ALA A 130 -6.25 -21.99 -3.14
C ALA A 130 -6.34 -21.01 -1.96
N LEU A 131 -7.36 -20.14 -1.88
CA LEU A 131 -7.47 -19.12 -0.83
C LEU A 131 -8.93 -18.94 -0.41
N GLY A 132 -9.29 -19.51 0.73
CA GLY A 132 -10.61 -19.36 1.34
C GLY A 132 -10.81 -17.99 2.00
N SER A 133 -12.06 -17.52 1.93
CA SER A 133 -12.63 -16.25 2.40
C SER A 133 -12.50 -15.07 1.44
N ALA A 134 -13.67 -14.65 0.93
CA ALA A 134 -13.88 -13.56 -0.01
C ALA A 134 -13.53 -12.21 0.62
N THR A 135 -12.25 -11.88 0.66
CA THR A 135 -11.75 -10.52 0.87
C THR A 135 -10.93 -10.15 -0.35
N SER A 136 -11.36 -9.12 -1.08
CA SER A 136 -10.65 -8.62 -2.25
C SER A 136 -10.09 -7.24 -2.00
N TRP A 137 -8.95 -6.99 -2.63
CA TRP A 137 -8.18 -5.76 -2.52
C TRP A 137 -8.28 -4.99 -3.83
N ALA A 138 -8.64 -3.71 -3.78
CA ALA A 138 -8.45 -2.76 -4.87
C ALA A 138 -7.16 -1.97 -4.60
N MET A 139 -6.26 -1.88 -5.59
CA MET A 139 -4.98 -1.19 -5.46
C MET A 139 -4.97 0.12 -6.25
N LYS A 140 -4.52 1.21 -5.63
CA LYS A 140 -4.18 2.46 -6.31
C LYS A 140 -2.70 2.78 -6.07
N ALA A 141 -1.93 2.77 -7.16
CA ALA A 141 -0.54 3.21 -7.14
C ALA A 141 -0.50 4.74 -7.23
N VAL A 142 -0.03 5.41 -6.17
CA VAL A 142 0.26 6.85 -6.22
C VAL A 142 1.77 6.99 -6.33
N ARG A 143 2.24 7.56 -7.45
CA ARG A 143 3.67 7.78 -7.71
C ARG A 143 4.18 9.07 -7.07
#